data_AF-A0A936DQU8-F1
#
_entry.id   AF-A0A936DQU8-F1
#
_cell.length_a   1.000
_cell.length_b   1.000
_cell.length_c   1.000
_cell.angle_alpha   90.00
_cell.angle_beta   90.00
_cell.angle_gamma   90.00
#
_symmetry.space_group_name_H-M   'P 1'
#
loop_
_entity.id
_entity.type
_entity.pdbx_description
1 polymer ?
#
loop_
_entity_poly.entity_id
_entity_poly.type
_entity_poly.pdbx_seq_one_letter_code
_entity_poly.pdbx_strand_id
1 'polypeptide(L)'
;MRRWRGWITWRFRIIGCRRPLDRRELDLRCQALLAKSQAQSILDLLAPYRDSPHWSSPRLQSELESNLAVALMQLGRQREGLAAVERAKSLLPDDAPLGLRLSLHEAEVEALRSTLDTPKALARQKEVIALTESKLGPTHPRSQYARMMLCGLLIGSGQLAQADQEYARLWGQFGSGENNVSQRAEVMFGWGMVAFRRGEFFARP
;
A
#
# COMPACT_ATOMS: atom_id res chain seq x y z
N MET A 1 33.87 -13.79 -52.25
CA MET A 1 32.64 -13.02 -51.90
C MET A 1 31.87 -13.84 -50.87
N ARG A 2 32.05 -13.54 -49.58
CA ARG A 2 31.19 -12.73 -48.68
C ARG A 2 30.03 -13.51 -48.02
N ARG A 3 30.38 -14.04 -46.83
CA ARG A 3 29.63 -14.23 -45.56
C ARG A 3 28.09 -14.19 -45.58
N TRP A 4 27.50 -15.30 -45.14
CA TRP A 4 26.17 -15.39 -44.53
C TRP A 4 26.12 -14.68 -43.17
N ARG A 5 25.21 -13.70 -43.00
CA ARG A 5 24.74 -13.17 -41.71
C ARG A 5 23.33 -12.57 -41.85
N GLY A 6 22.51 -12.77 -40.82
CA GLY A 6 21.18 -12.15 -40.58
C GLY A 6 20.14 -13.24 -40.32
N TRP A 7 19.93 -13.78 -39.12
CA TRP A 7 19.67 -13.20 -37.79
C TRP A 7 18.46 -12.24 -37.74
N ILE A 8 17.40 -12.80 -37.12
CA ILE A 8 16.32 -12.17 -36.34
C ILE A 8 15.16 -11.56 -37.14
N THR A 9 14.14 -12.40 -37.30
CA THR A 9 12.75 -12.04 -37.58
C THR A 9 12.19 -11.14 -36.48
N TRP A 10 12.02 -9.85 -36.77
CA TRP A 10 11.11 -8.98 -36.03
C TRP A 10 9.66 -9.39 -36.31
N ARG A 11 9.09 -10.21 -35.44
CA ARG A 11 7.66 -10.54 -35.49
C ARG A 11 6.88 -9.49 -34.69
N PHE A 12 6.85 -8.25 -35.19
CA PHE A 12 5.85 -7.27 -34.77
C PHE A 12 4.56 -7.55 -35.53
N ARG A 13 3.66 -8.31 -34.90
CA ARG A 13 2.24 -8.22 -35.23
C ARG A 13 1.41 -8.71 -34.04
N ILE A 14 0.74 -7.77 -33.37
CA ILE A 14 -0.72 -7.73 -33.11
C ILE A 14 -0.99 -6.81 -31.89
N ILE A 15 -1.92 -5.84 -32.10
CA ILE A 15 -2.52 -4.83 -31.19
C ILE A 15 -1.76 -3.51 -31.03
N GLY A 16 -2.12 -2.54 -31.88
CA GLY A 16 -2.12 -1.10 -31.63
C GLY A 16 -0.83 -0.46 -31.11
N CYS A 17 -0.04 0.14 -32.00
CA CYS A 17 1.07 1.03 -31.65
C CYS A 17 0.59 2.22 -30.79
N ARG A 18 0.50 2.02 -29.48
CA ARG A 18 0.53 3.10 -28.50
C ARG A 18 2.00 3.36 -28.19
N ARG A 19 2.42 4.62 -28.32
CA ARG A 19 3.72 5.07 -27.81
C ARG A 19 3.96 4.52 -26.40
N PRO A 20 5.20 4.12 -26.03
CA PRO A 20 5.50 3.77 -24.65
C PRO A 20 5.07 4.94 -23.75
N LEU A 21 4.40 4.59 -22.65
CA LEU A 21 3.90 5.60 -21.73
C LEU A 21 5.09 6.26 -21.04
N ASP A 22 4.99 7.57 -20.83
CA ASP A 22 5.90 8.25 -19.93
C ASP A 22 5.60 7.85 -18.47
N ARG A 23 6.50 8.26 -17.57
CA ARG A 23 6.39 7.91 -16.14
C ARG A 23 5.04 8.30 -15.53
N ARG A 24 4.60 9.52 -15.81
CA ARG A 24 3.40 10.09 -15.21
C ARG A 24 2.14 9.42 -15.77
N GLU A 25 2.12 9.15 -17.07
CA GLU A 25 1.01 8.46 -17.71
C GLU A 25 0.89 7.01 -17.23
N LEU A 26 2.01 6.31 -17.03
CA LEU A 26 1.99 4.96 -16.47
C LEU A 26 1.45 4.96 -15.03
N ASP A 27 1.96 5.86 -14.18
CA ASP A 27 1.53 6.00 -12.78
C ASP A 27 0.02 6.27 -12.66
N LEU A 28 -0.49 7.27 -13.37
CA LEU A 28 -1.91 7.60 -13.37
C LEU A 28 -2.79 6.44 -13.84
N ARG A 29 -2.36 5.70 -14.86
CA ARG A 29 -3.10 4.51 -15.32
C ARG A 29 -3.08 3.39 -14.28
N CYS A 30 -1.95 3.16 -13.61
CA CYS A 30 -1.87 2.19 -12.53
C CYS A 30 -2.83 2.56 -11.39
N GLN A 31 -2.81 3.82 -10.94
CA GLN A 31 -3.73 4.31 -9.91
C GLN A 31 -5.20 4.12 -10.31
N ALA A 32 -5.56 4.47 -11.56
CA ALA A 32 -6.93 4.31 -12.05
C ALA A 32 -7.37 2.83 -12.11
N LEU A 33 -6.48 1.92 -12.48
CA LEU A 33 -6.76 0.49 -12.52
C LEU A 33 -6.85 -0.11 -11.10
N LEU A 34 -5.97 0.30 -10.19
CA LEU A 34 -5.99 -0.11 -8.78
C LEU A 34 -7.29 0.30 -8.09
N ALA A 35 -7.73 1.54 -8.31
CA ALA A 35 -8.99 2.05 -7.78
C ALA A 35 -10.21 1.25 -8.27
N LYS A 36 -10.13 0.69 -9.49
CA LYS A 36 -11.18 -0.16 -10.08
C LYS A 36 -11.00 -1.64 -9.76
N SER A 37 -10.01 -2.00 -8.96
CA SER A 37 -9.64 -3.40 -8.67
C SER A 37 -9.37 -4.24 -9.92
N GLN A 38 -8.88 -3.60 -11.00
CA GLN A 38 -8.54 -4.27 -12.27
C GLN A 38 -7.09 -4.77 -12.22
N ALA A 39 -6.79 -5.60 -11.22
CA ALA A 39 -5.43 -6.00 -10.89
C ALA A 39 -4.71 -6.75 -12.01
N GLN A 40 -5.42 -7.60 -12.76
CA GLN A 40 -4.82 -8.32 -13.89
C GLN A 40 -4.36 -7.35 -14.99
N SER A 41 -5.17 -6.32 -15.30
CA SER A 41 -4.82 -5.30 -16.29
C SER A 41 -3.57 -4.51 -15.91
N ILE A 42 -3.25 -4.42 -14.61
CA ILE A 42 -2.01 -3.78 -14.15
C ILE A 42 -0.82 -4.67 -14.46
N LEU A 43 -0.90 -5.97 -14.21
CA LEU A 43 0.18 -6.91 -14.54
C LEU A 43 0.51 -6.83 -16.03
N ASP A 44 -0.53 -6.84 -16.87
CA ASP A 44 -0.40 -6.75 -18.32
C ASP A 44 0.17 -5.38 -18.75
N LEU A 45 -0.24 -4.30 -18.06
CA LEU A 45 0.26 -2.95 -18.32
C LEU A 45 1.74 -2.79 -17.93
N LEU A 46 2.18 -3.38 -16.81
CA LEU A 46 3.53 -3.22 -16.27
C LEU A 46 4.56 -4.15 -16.92
N ALA A 47 4.13 -5.29 -17.44
CA ALA A 47 5.00 -6.29 -18.07
C ALA A 47 6.05 -5.73 -19.05
N PRO A 48 5.72 -4.86 -20.02
CA PRO A 48 6.71 -4.32 -20.96
C PRO A 48 7.71 -3.33 -20.34
N TYR A 49 7.45 -2.79 -19.15
CA TYR A 49 8.30 -1.79 -18.50
C TYR A 49 9.32 -2.40 -17.54
N ARG A 50 9.06 -3.60 -17.02
CA ARG A 50 9.91 -4.25 -16.00
C ARG A 50 11.35 -4.46 -16.47
N ASP A 51 11.50 -4.98 -17.69
CA ASP A 51 12.81 -5.30 -18.27
C ASP A 51 13.30 -4.22 -19.26
N SER A 52 12.60 -3.06 -19.31
CA SER A 52 12.93 -2.00 -20.26
C SER A 52 14.16 -1.22 -19.80
N PRO A 53 15.18 -1.01 -20.67
CA PRO A 53 16.37 -0.23 -20.32
C PRO A 53 16.04 1.21 -19.89
N HIS A 54 14.98 1.80 -20.46
CA HIS A 54 14.53 3.15 -20.11
C HIS A 54 13.90 3.26 -18.72
N TRP A 55 13.51 2.13 -18.13
CA TRP A 55 12.87 2.04 -16.81
C TRP A 55 13.78 1.37 -15.79
N SER A 56 15.08 1.27 -16.07
CA SER A 56 16.06 0.55 -15.23
C SER A 56 16.54 1.31 -13.98
N SER A 57 16.17 2.59 -13.81
CA SER A 57 16.62 3.34 -12.64
C SER A 57 16.01 2.76 -11.34
N PRO A 58 16.75 2.72 -10.22
CA PRO A 58 16.27 2.10 -8.99
C PRO A 58 14.91 2.66 -8.52
N ARG A 59 14.73 3.98 -8.63
CA ARG A 59 13.47 4.65 -8.29
C ARG A 59 12.29 4.17 -9.15
N LEU A 60 12.48 4.09 -10.46
CA LEU A 60 11.42 3.65 -11.36
C LEU A 60 11.07 2.18 -11.13
N GLN A 61 12.09 1.34 -10.93
CA GLN A 61 11.88 -0.07 -10.60
C GLN A 61 11.17 -0.24 -9.25
N SER A 62 11.49 0.59 -8.24
CA SER A 62 10.78 0.63 -6.96
C SER A 62 9.29 0.97 -7.14
N GLU A 63 8.96 1.97 -7.96
CA GLU A 63 7.57 2.36 -8.28
C GLU A 63 6.81 1.24 -9.02
N LEU A 64 7.45 0.59 -9.99
CA LEU A 64 6.88 -0.54 -10.72
C LEU A 64 6.59 -1.72 -9.78
N GLU A 65 7.57 -2.10 -8.96
CA GLU A 65 7.44 -3.21 -8.01
C GLU A 65 6.40 -2.89 -6.90
N SER A 66 6.26 -1.62 -6.49
CA SER A 66 5.19 -1.16 -5.60
C SER A 66 3.80 -1.41 -6.19
N ASN A 67 3.57 -0.96 -7.43
CA ASN A 67 2.29 -1.15 -8.11
C ASN A 67 1.99 -2.63 -8.38
N LEU A 68 3.03 -3.39 -8.74
CA LEU A 68 2.96 -4.84 -8.90
C LEU A 68 2.56 -5.52 -7.59
N ALA A 69 3.14 -5.12 -6.46
CA ALA A 69 2.84 -5.69 -5.16
C ALA A 69 1.35 -5.55 -4.82
N VAL A 70 0.78 -4.35 -4.98
CA VAL A 70 -0.64 -4.10 -4.69
C VAL A 70 -1.54 -4.92 -5.62
N ALA A 71 -1.23 -4.97 -6.92
CA ALA A 71 -1.99 -5.77 -7.88
C ALA A 71 -1.96 -7.28 -7.53
N LEU A 72 -0.78 -7.81 -7.16
CA LEU A 72 -0.65 -9.20 -6.73
C LEU A 72 -1.45 -9.50 -5.47
N MET A 73 -1.48 -8.58 -4.50
CA MET A 73 -2.30 -8.73 -3.29
C MET A 73 -3.79 -8.75 -3.61
N GLN A 74 -4.27 -7.86 -4.49
CA GLN A 74 -5.68 -7.84 -4.94
C GLN A 74 -6.09 -9.15 -5.65
N LEU A 75 -5.16 -9.83 -6.32
CA LEU A 75 -5.39 -11.14 -6.94
C LEU A 75 -5.26 -12.32 -5.97
N GLY A 76 -5.00 -12.06 -4.69
CA GLY A 76 -4.79 -13.12 -3.70
C GLY A 76 -3.45 -13.85 -3.84
N ARG A 77 -2.46 -13.24 -4.52
CA ARG A 77 -1.10 -13.80 -4.68
C ARG A 77 -0.16 -13.20 -3.63
N GLN A 78 -0.48 -13.40 -2.35
CA GLN A 78 0.12 -12.60 -1.27
C GLN A 78 1.62 -12.84 -1.09
N ARG A 79 2.11 -14.07 -1.31
CA ARG A 79 3.55 -14.38 -1.24
C ARG A 79 4.34 -13.64 -2.33
N GLU A 80 3.79 -13.56 -3.54
CA GLU A 80 4.43 -12.85 -4.64
C GLU A 80 4.34 -11.34 -4.46
N GLY A 81 3.21 -10.85 -3.93
CA GLY A 81 3.05 -9.46 -3.51
C GLY A 81 4.09 -9.06 -2.48
N LEU A 82 4.31 -9.87 -1.44
CA LEU A 82 5.35 -9.63 -0.43
C LEU A 82 6.74 -9.59 -1.06
N ALA A 83 7.05 -10.52 -1.97
CA ALA A 83 8.33 -10.51 -2.68
C ALA A 83 8.52 -9.23 -3.54
N ALA A 84 7.43 -8.72 -4.13
CA ALA A 84 7.46 -7.45 -4.87
C ALA A 84 7.68 -6.25 -3.94
N VAL A 85 7.05 -6.21 -2.76
CA VAL A 85 7.33 -5.19 -1.74
C VAL A 85 8.80 -5.18 -1.34
N GLU A 86 9.39 -6.33 -1.07
CA GLU A 86 10.80 -6.43 -0.66
C GLU A 86 11.75 -5.97 -1.78
N ARG A 87 11.47 -6.34 -3.04
CA ARG A 87 12.21 -5.81 -4.19
C ARG A 87 12.09 -4.28 -4.26
N ALA A 88 10.87 -3.75 -4.16
CA ALA A 88 10.65 -2.32 -4.23
C ALA A 88 11.41 -1.54 -3.14
N LYS A 89 11.44 -2.06 -1.91
CA LYS A 89 12.17 -1.46 -0.79
C LYS A 89 13.69 -1.51 -1.00
N SER A 90 14.22 -2.61 -1.52
CA SER A 90 15.67 -2.72 -1.81
C SER A 90 16.17 -1.71 -2.85
N LEU A 91 15.25 -1.22 -3.68
CA LEU A 91 15.51 -0.26 -4.76
C LEU A 91 15.13 1.18 -4.39
N LEU A 92 14.54 1.38 -3.22
CA LEU A 92 13.98 2.66 -2.82
C LEU A 92 15.10 3.63 -2.40
N PRO A 93 15.26 4.78 -3.09
CA PRO A 93 16.28 5.75 -2.71
C PRO A 93 16.05 6.38 -1.33
N ASP A 94 17.13 6.86 -0.71
CA ASP A 94 17.06 7.56 0.58
C ASP A 94 16.25 8.86 0.51
N ASP A 95 16.26 9.53 -0.64
CA ASP A 95 15.51 10.76 -0.93
C ASP A 95 14.12 10.50 -1.53
N ALA A 96 13.65 9.24 -1.50
CA ALA A 96 12.35 8.89 -2.06
C ALA A 96 11.22 9.71 -1.40
N PRO A 97 10.21 10.15 -2.17
CA PRO A 97 9.08 10.88 -1.63
C PRO A 97 8.38 10.09 -0.52
N LEU A 98 7.93 10.80 0.53
CA LEU A 98 7.23 10.19 1.66
C LEU A 98 6.03 9.34 1.21
N GLY A 99 5.27 9.79 0.20
CA GLY A 99 4.14 9.04 -0.33
C GLY A 99 4.50 7.65 -0.87
N LEU A 100 5.63 7.52 -1.57
CA LEU A 100 6.11 6.23 -2.08
C LEU A 100 6.53 5.30 -0.92
N ARG A 101 7.27 5.84 0.05
CA ARG A 101 7.65 5.12 1.28
C ARG A 101 6.41 4.58 2.02
N LEU A 102 5.41 5.43 2.22
CA LEU A 102 4.18 5.04 2.91
C LEU A 102 3.39 4.00 2.13
N SER A 103 3.25 4.15 0.81
CA SER A 103 2.57 3.16 -0.03
C SER A 103 3.23 1.78 0.07
N LEU A 104 4.56 1.73 0.10
CA LEU A 104 5.30 0.48 0.24
C LEU A 104 5.12 -0.17 1.61
N HIS A 105 5.18 0.63 2.68
CA HIS A 105 4.94 0.10 4.02
C HIS A 105 3.49 -0.38 4.21
N GLU A 106 2.51 0.31 3.63
CA GLU A 106 1.10 -0.11 3.66
C GLU A 106 0.90 -1.44 2.93
N ALA A 107 1.50 -1.60 1.75
CA ALA A 107 1.50 -2.87 1.04
C ALA A 107 2.17 -3.99 1.87
N GLU A 108 3.29 -3.68 2.53
CA GLU A 108 3.98 -4.65 3.39
C GLU A 108 3.11 -5.13 4.55
N VAL A 109 2.47 -4.20 5.26
CA VAL A 109 1.59 -4.53 6.40
C VAL A 109 0.45 -5.43 5.92
N GLU A 110 -0.16 -5.12 4.77
CA GLU A 110 -1.25 -5.91 4.21
C GLU A 110 -0.80 -7.33 3.79
N ALA A 111 0.39 -7.45 3.21
CA ALA A 111 0.98 -8.74 2.88
C ALA A 111 1.30 -9.58 4.13
N LEU A 112 1.89 -8.97 5.16
CA LEU A 112 2.21 -9.62 6.43
C LEU A 112 0.93 -10.07 7.15
N ARG A 113 -0.10 -9.23 7.15
CA ARG A 113 -1.42 -9.55 7.70
C ARG A 113 -2.04 -10.75 6.98
N SER A 114 -1.99 -10.77 5.65
CA SER A 114 -2.57 -11.84 4.85
C SER A 114 -1.81 -13.16 4.93
N THR A 115 -0.51 -13.11 5.23
CA THR A 115 0.32 -14.29 5.49
C THR A 115 0.28 -14.76 6.96
N LEU A 116 -0.59 -14.15 7.77
CA LEU A 116 -0.80 -14.42 9.19
C LEU A 116 0.44 -14.15 10.07
N ASP A 117 1.41 -13.38 9.58
CA ASP A 117 2.56 -12.92 10.37
C ASP A 117 2.19 -11.64 11.13
N THR A 118 1.21 -11.76 12.03
CA THR A 118 0.66 -10.63 12.79
C THR A 118 1.71 -9.89 13.64
N PRO A 119 2.68 -10.55 14.30
CA PRO A 119 3.71 -9.84 15.05
C PRO A 119 4.54 -8.89 14.17
N LYS A 120 4.95 -9.34 12.98
CA LYS A 120 5.67 -8.47 12.04
C LYS A 120 4.78 -7.37 11.47
N ALA A 121 3.52 -7.67 11.16
CA ALA A 121 2.57 -6.66 10.69
C ALA A 121 2.41 -5.53 11.73
N LEU A 122 2.27 -5.87 13.02
CA LEU A 122 2.17 -4.90 14.11
C LEU A 122 3.45 -4.08 14.29
N ALA A 123 4.62 -4.72 14.25
CA ALA A 123 5.90 -4.02 14.32
C ALA A 123 6.05 -3.02 13.18
N ARG A 124 5.77 -3.45 11.94
CA ARG A 124 5.82 -2.60 10.75
C ARG A 124 4.82 -1.45 10.84
N GLN A 125 3.59 -1.71 11.30
CA GLN A 125 2.59 -0.65 11.44
C GLN A 125 3.02 0.41 12.46
N LYS A 126 3.72 0.03 13.53
CA LYS A 126 4.29 0.99 14.50
C LYS A 126 5.38 1.87 13.86
N GLU A 127 6.22 1.31 12.98
CA GLU A 127 7.19 2.09 12.21
C GLU A 127 6.51 3.10 11.28
N VAL A 128 5.41 2.71 10.63
CA VAL A 128 4.61 3.62 9.78
C VAL A 128 4.04 4.77 10.60
N ILE A 129 3.50 4.50 11.79
CA ILE A 129 3.01 5.53 12.69
C ILE A 129 4.15 6.48 13.08
N ALA A 130 5.31 5.96 13.50
CA ALA A 130 6.45 6.79 13.86
C ALA A 130 6.93 7.69 12.70
N LEU A 131 7.02 7.13 11.48
CA LEU A 131 7.41 7.87 10.29
C LEU A 131 6.39 8.98 9.97
N THR A 132 5.11 8.65 9.91
CA THR A 132 4.04 9.61 9.59
C THR A 132 3.93 10.72 10.62
N GLU A 133 3.96 10.40 11.91
CA GLU A 133 3.90 11.38 12.99
C GLU A 133 5.13 12.29 13.02
N SER A 134 6.33 11.76 12.77
CA SER A 134 7.55 12.58 12.72
C SER A 134 7.57 13.59 11.58
N LYS A 135 6.87 13.31 10.48
CA LYS A 135 6.86 14.16 9.26
C LYS A 135 5.66 15.07 9.16
N LEU A 136 4.50 14.63 9.63
CA LEU A 136 3.21 15.30 9.44
C LEU A 136 2.56 15.73 10.76
N GLY A 137 3.05 15.23 11.90
CA GLY A 137 2.43 15.41 13.21
C GLY A 137 1.33 14.37 13.50
N PRO A 138 0.96 14.20 14.77
CA PRO A 138 0.00 13.17 15.20
C PRO A 138 -1.45 13.43 14.80
N THR A 139 -1.84 14.70 14.62
CA THR A 139 -3.22 15.09 14.28
C THR A 139 -3.48 15.10 12.77
N HIS A 140 -2.46 14.90 11.95
CA HIS A 140 -2.63 14.89 10.50
C HIS A 140 -3.48 13.68 10.07
N PRO A 141 -4.43 13.83 9.12
CA PRO A 141 -5.32 12.75 8.71
C PRO A 141 -4.59 11.45 8.33
N ARG A 142 -3.43 11.56 7.68
CA ARG A 142 -2.59 10.40 7.32
C ARG A 142 -2.02 9.66 8.53
N SER A 143 -1.64 10.38 9.58
CA SER A 143 -1.12 9.80 10.83
C SER A 143 -2.24 9.10 11.61
N GLN A 144 -3.42 9.72 11.65
CA GLN A 144 -4.61 9.11 12.25
C GLN A 144 -5.04 7.84 11.49
N TYR A 145 -5.02 7.87 10.15
CA TYR A 145 -5.28 6.68 9.34
C TYR A 145 -4.30 5.54 9.66
N ALA A 146 -2.99 5.84 9.77
CA ALA A 146 -2.00 4.85 10.16
C ALA A 146 -2.27 4.23 11.54
N ARG A 147 -2.75 5.03 12.50
CA ARG A 147 -3.19 4.51 13.81
C ARG A 147 -4.46 3.67 13.72
N MET A 148 -5.43 4.04 12.89
CA MET A 148 -6.61 3.22 12.67
C MET A 148 -6.26 1.85 12.09
N MET A 149 -5.28 1.78 11.19
CA MET A 149 -4.79 0.50 10.66
C MET A 149 -4.18 -0.38 11.77
N LEU A 150 -3.48 0.22 12.74
CA LEU A 150 -3.03 -0.50 13.94
C LEU A 150 -4.22 -1.07 14.73
N CYS A 151 -5.28 -0.31 14.95
CA CYS A 151 -6.47 -0.82 15.62
C CYS A 151 -7.07 -2.03 14.88
N GLY A 152 -7.13 -1.99 13.55
CA GLY A 152 -7.58 -3.13 12.73
C GLY A 152 -6.74 -4.39 12.94
N LEU A 153 -5.41 -4.26 12.99
CA LEU A 153 -4.50 -5.38 13.29
C LEU A 153 -4.68 -5.92 14.71
N LEU A 154 -4.89 -5.03 15.69
CA LEU A 154 -5.14 -5.43 17.09
C LEU A 154 -6.47 -6.18 17.22
N ILE A 155 -7.54 -5.71 16.55
CA ILE A 155 -8.83 -6.42 16.49
C ILE A 155 -8.66 -7.80 15.83
N GLY A 156 -7.95 -7.87 14.69
CA GLY A 156 -7.71 -9.10 13.96
C GLY A 156 -6.92 -10.15 14.75
N SER A 157 -6.04 -9.70 15.66
CA SER A 157 -5.27 -10.56 16.56
C SER A 157 -5.93 -10.82 17.92
N GLY A 158 -7.16 -10.34 18.13
CA GLY A 158 -7.89 -10.52 19.39
C GLY A 158 -7.38 -9.66 20.55
N GLN A 159 -6.45 -8.73 20.31
CA GLN A 159 -5.91 -7.81 21.32
C GLN A 159 -6.87 -6.63 21.58
N LEU A 160 -8.11 -6.95 21.94
CA LEU A 160 -9.22 -6.00 22.03
C LEU A 160 -8.97 -4.90 23.08
N ALA A 161 -8.27 -5.19 24.18
CA ALA A 161 -7.92 -4.20 25.19
C ALA A 161 -6.93 -3.14 24.68
N GLN A 162 -5.97 -3.54 23.83
CA GLN A 162 -5.03 -2.59 23.23
C GLN A 162 -5.71 -1.78 22.13
N ALA A 163 -6.57 -2.42 21.32
CA ALA A 163 -7.36 -1.71 20.32
C ALA A 163 -8.24 -0.63 20.96
N ASP A 164 -8.85 -0.95 22.11
CA ASP A 164 -9.64 -0.01 22.90
C ASP A 164 -8.86 1.24 23.31
N GLN A 165 -7.66 1.05 23.87
CA GLN A 165 -6.77 2.15 24.28
C GLN A 165 -6.35 3.02 23.09
N GLU A 166 -6.03 2.41 21.95
CA GLU A 166 -5.66 3.15 20.74
C GLU A 166 -6.84 3.94 20.15
N TYR A 167 -8.07 3.39 20.17
CA TYR A 167 -9.25 4.15 19.78
C TYR A 167 -9.55 5.30 20.74
N ALA A 168 -9.42 5.10 22.06
CA ALA A 168 -9.58 6.18 23.03
C ALA A 168 -8.56 7.31 22.81
N ARG A 169 -7.30 6.94 22.48
CA ARG A 169 -6.25 7.90 22.13
C ARG A 169 -6.59 8.68 20.87
N LEU A 170 -7.03 8.00 19.81
CA LEU A 170 -7.47 8.63 18.57
C LEU A 170 -8.64 9.59 18.83
N TRP A 171 -9.62 9.16 19.62
CA TRP A 171 -10.78 9.97 19.96
C TRP A 171 -10.39 11.27 20.67
N GLY A 172 -9.50 11.19 21.65
CA GLY A 172 -9.00 12.36 22.38
C GLY A 172 -8.20 13.36 21.54
N GLN A 173 -7.73 12.96 20.35
CA GLN A 173 -7.05 13.87 19.41
C GLN A 173 -8.03 14.66 18.53
N PHE A 174 -9.30 14.24 18.45
CA PHE A 174 -10.30 15.00 17.74
C PHE A 174 -10.78 16.17 18.61
N GLY A 175 -10.63 17.39 18.11
CA GLY A 175 -11.33 18.55 18.66
C GLY A 175 -12.83 18.52 18.33
N SER A 176 -13.57 19.49 18.87
CA SER A 176 -15.01 19.69 18.61
C SER A 176 -15.33 20.25 17.22
N GLY A 177 -14.33 20.48 16.37
CA GLY A 177 -14.48 21.11 15.06
C GLY A 177 -15.08 20.18 13.98
N GLU A 178 -15.76 20.77 13.01
CA GLU A 178 -16.43 20.09 11.88
C GLU A 178 -15.46 19.42 10.89
N ASN A 179 -14.18 19.80 10.90
CA ASN A 179 -13.19 19.32 9.92
C ASN A 179 -12.79 17.84 10.05
N ASN A 180 -13.24 17.14 11.10
CA ASN A 180 -12.85 15.75 11.39
C ASN A 180 -14.05 14.79 11.46
N VAL A 181 -15.24 15.18 10.96
CA VAL A 181 -16.47 14.38 11.11
C VAL A 181 -16.33 12.98 10.52
N SER A 182 -15.70 12.84 9.35
CA SER A 182 -15.50 11.53 8.71
C SER A 182 -14.55 10.64 9.54
N GLN A 183 -13.41 11.18 9.99
CA GLN A 183 -12.45 10.41 10.80
C GLN A 183 -13.06 10.01 12.16
N ARG A 184 -13.85 10.89 12.77
CA ARG A 184 -14.60 10.58 13.99
C ARG A 184 -15.58 9.44 13.78
N ALA A 185 -16.32 9.45 12.67
CA ALA A 185 -17.26 8.38 12.34
C ALA A 185 -16.55 7.03 12.15
N GLU A 186 -15.42 7.00 11.45
CA GLU A 186 -14.64 5.78 11.25
C GLU A 186 -14.07 5.23 12.57
N VAL A 187 -13.57 6.12 13.44
CA VAL A 187 -13.10 5.74 14.78
C VAL A 187 -14.24 5.18 15.63
N MET A 188 -15.41 5.83 15.65
CA MET A 188 -16.58 5.31 16.38
C MET A 188 -17.03 3.94 15.86
N PHE A 189 -17.06 3.75 14.55
CA PHE A 189 -17.41 2.45 13.95
C PHE A 189 -16.44 1.34 14.41
N GLY A 190 -15.14 1.59 14.30
CA GLY A 190 -14.11 0.63 14.73
C GLY A 190 -14.13 0.38 16.24
N TRP A 191 -14.33 1.41 17.04
CA TRP A 191 -14.38 1.30 18.49
C TRP A 191 -15.64 0.55 18.97
N GLY A 192 -16.77 0.74 18.28
CA GLY A 192 -17.99 -0.04 18.48
C GLY A 192 -17.79 -1.54 18.20
N MET A 193 -17.02 -1.89 17.16
CA MET A 193 -16.65 -3.29 16.90
C MET A 193 -15.84 -3.92 18.04
N VAL A 194 -14.98 -3.14 18.70
CA VAL A 194 -14.25 -3.58 19.90
C VAL A 194 -15.22 -3.82 21.05
N ALA A 195 -16.11 -2.88 21.34
CA ALA A 195 -17.11 -2.99 22.40
C ALA A 195 -18.01 -4.23 22.19
N PHE A 196 -18.52 -4.41 20.97
CA PHE A 196 -19.31 -5.57 20.58
C PHE A 196 -18.57 -6.90 20.82
N ARG A 197 -17.32 -7.02 20.35
CA ARG A 197 -16.51 -8.24 20.55
C ARG A 197 -16.16 -8.52 22.02
N ARG A 198 -16.18 -7.49 22.87
CA ARG A 198 -15.97 -7.61 24.33
C ARG A 198 -17.27 -7.87 25.11
N GLY A 199 -18.44 -7.79 24.45
CA GLY A 199 -19.74 -7.90 25.10
C GLY A 199 -20.13 -6.66 25.91
N GLU A 200 -19.53 -5.51 25.63
CA GLU A 200 -19.80 -4.24 26.31
C GLU A 200 -20.83 -3.44 25.50
N PHE A 201 -22.08 -3.41 25.96
CA PHE A 201 -23.20 -2.78 25.23
C PHE A 201 -23.58 -1.38 25.77
N PHE A 202 -22.81 -0.83 26.70
CA PHE A 202 -23.07 0.49 27.28
C PHE A 202 -22.50 1.61 26.39
N ALA A 203 -23.12 2.79 26.45
CA ALA A 203 -22.69 3.95 25.67
C ALA A 203 -21.26 4.38 26.07
N ARG A 204 -20.41 4.57 25.06
CA ARG A 204 -19.06 5.13 25.19
C ARG A 204 -19.09 6.62 24.79
N PRO A 205 -18.25 7.47 25.41
CA PRO A 205 -18.25 8.92 25.22
C PRO A 205 -17.77 9.38 23.83
#